data_AF-A0A3L7N3C4-F1
#
_entry.id   AF-A0A3L7N3C4-F1
#
_cell.length_a   1.000
_cell.length_b   1.000
_cell.length_c   1.000
_cell.angle_alpha   90.00
_cell.angle_beta   90.00
_cell.angle_gamma   90.00
#
_symmetry.space_group_name_H-M   'P 1'
#
loop_
_entity.id
_entity.type
_entity.pdbx_description
1 polymer ?
#
loop_
_entity_poly.entity_id
_entity_poly.type
_entity_poly.pdbx_seq_one_letter_code
_entity_poly.pdbx_strand_id
1 'polypeptide(L)'
;MISPKLSVLSSAVLALASVAFAAGGNTGFATSNVGGAKNAIGTQTTGGVADPGEGIRDSFAQNFPMGGLLDIKNVLRRVYGTTFSTGSSPSESADKFMQKWSMLWKVPYSQLEKVGPTEDGGHTLPLVADDDGENTKFTVAYFRQHAKGVPVFQSYGWGLVRNEDNFPMVLGGGTLRDIGNMEARLEGVDIDPSSINLGAISGQALSQFSAPPEMSTPRYVIWSGLDEDVQASKLAVEFKVISGEGTDDYQKVLFVVDASNGNVLYQESLIYHGSVNVKVNEYVTSDFKADTC
;
A
#
# COMPACT_ATOMS: atom_id res chain seq x y z
N MET A 1 -44.49 2.66 1.95
CA MET A 1 -43.76 3.17 3.12
C MET A 1 -42.65 2.19 3.45
N ILE A 2 -41.40 2.67 3.38
CA ILE A 2 -40.14 2.11 3.89
C ILE A 2 -39.72 0.73 3.33
N SER A 3 -38.86 0.77 2.32
CA SER A 3 -37.97 -0.33 1.92
C SER A 3 -36.58 -0.06 2.55
N PRO A 4 -35.93 -1.04 3.20
CA PRO A 4 -34.60 -0.81 3.78
C PRO A 4 -33.53 -0.93 2.69
N LYS A 5 -32.69 0.11 2.58
CA LYS A 5 -31.49 0.12 1.76
C LYS A 5 -30.45 -0.84 2.36
N LEU A 6 -30.11 -1.90 1.63
CA LEU A 6 -28.93 -2.72 1.91
C LEU A 6 -27.72 -2.00 1.30
N SER A 7 -26.80 -1.49 2.12
CA SER A 7 -25.53 -0.96 1.64
C SER A 7 -24.60 -2.11 1.28
N VAL A 8 -24.20 -2.19 0.01
CA VAL A 8 -23.17 -3.12 -0.45
C VAL A 8 -21.82 -2.47 -0.21
N LEU A 9 -21.09 -3.00 0.78
CA LEU A 9 -19.70 -2.67 1.08
C LEU A 9 -18.81 -3.02 -0.12
N SER A 10 -18.05 -2.03 -0.62
CA SER A 10 -17.06 -2.22 -1.68
C SER A 10 -15.83 -2.90 -1.11
N SER A 11 -15.66 -4.19 -1.39
CA SER A 11 -14.47 -4.97 -0.98
C SER A 11 -13.22 -4.53 -1.75
N ALA A 12 -12.31 -3.83 -1.07
CA ALA A 12 -10.93 -3.67 -1.54
C ALA A 12 -10.18 -5.00 -1.35
N VAL A 13 -9.62 -5.53 -2.43
CA VAL A 13 -8.81 -6.76 -2.41
C VAL A 13 -7.49 -6.47 -1.67
N LEU A 14 -7.37 -7.00 -0.47
CA LEU A 14 -6.16 -6.96 0.33
C LEU A 14 -5.29 -8.19 -0.01
N ALA A 15 -4.28 -8.01 -0.86
CA ALA A 15 -3.32 -9.08 -1.14
C ALA A 15 -2.31 -9.24 0.01
N LEU A 16 -2.74 -9.88 1.11
CA LEU A 16 -1.83 -10.46 2.09
C LEU A 16 -1.25 -11.76 1.51
N ALA A 17 -0.13 -11.67 0.79
CA ALA A 17 0.66 -12.87 0.48
C ALA A 17 1.23 -13.43 1.79
N SER A 18 0.63 -14.53 2.25
CA SER A 18 1.05 -15.37 3.37
C SER A 18 2.43 -15.96 3.11
N VAL A 19 3.32 -15.93 4.11
CA VAL A 19 4.59 -16.66 4.07
C VAL A 19 4.53 -17.72 5.17
N ALA A 20 4.58 -18.98 4.75
CA ALA A 20 4.81 -20.10 5.64
C ALA A 20 6.27 -20.05 6.12
N PHE A 21 6.48 -20.03 7.45
CA PHE A 21 7.79 -20.23 8.03
C PHE A 21 8.17 -21.71 7.94
N ALA A 22 9.15 -22.04 7.11
CA ALA A 22 9.82 -23.34 7.16
C ALA A 22 11.08 -23.20 8.03
N ALA A 23 11.03 -23.75 9.24
CA ALA A 23 12.20 -24.02 10.05
C ALA A 23 12.98 -25.19 9.45
N GLY A 24 14.30 -25.05 9.25
CA GLY A 24 15.12 -26.16 8.78
C GLY A 24 16.61 -25.85 8.61
N GLY A 25 17.41 -26.26 9.59
CA GLY A 25 18.62 -27.05 9.35
C GLY A 25 19.85 -26.37 8.74
N ASN A 26 20.76 -25.94 9.62
CA ASN A 26 22.18 -25.69 9.37
C ASN A 26 22.87 -26.88 8.67
N THR A 27 23.62 -26.66 7.58
CA THR A 27 24.91 -27.33 7.25
C THR A 27 25.55 -26.67 6.03
N GLY A 28 26.88 -26.49 6.04
CA GLY A 28 27.67 -26.40 4.81
C GLY A 28 28.65 -25.24 4.72
N PHE A 29 29.79 -25.40 5.40
CA PHE A 29 31.02 -24.63 5.18
C PHE A 29 31.47 -24.70 3.70
N ALA A 30 31.89 -23.56 3.14
CA ALA A 30 32.86 -23.53 2.04
C ALA A 30 33.78 -22.31 2.19
N THR A 31 34.96 -22.59 2.74
CA THR A 31 36.13 -21.73 2.79
C THR A 31 36.64 -21.40 1.39
N SER A 32 36.99 -20.14 1.12
CA SER A 32 38.07 -19.82 0.18
C SER A 32 39.01 -18.81 0.81
N ASN A 33 40.27 -19.23 0.86
CA ASN A 33 41.39 -18.66 1.56
C ASN A 33 42.26 -17.91 0.55
N VAL A 34 42.46 -16.60 0.70
CA VAL A 34 43.63 -15.89 0.15
C VAL A 34 44.04 -14.81 1.16
N GLY A 35 45.00 -15.14 2.01
CA GLY A 35 45.78 -14.16 2.76
C GLY A 35 46.88 -13.56 1.87
N GLY A 36 47.17 -12.27 2.07
CA GLY A 36 48.31 -11.62 1.45
C GLY A 36 48.25 -10.10 1.51
N ALA A 37 48.57 -9.53 2.68
CA ALA A 37 48.74 -8.10 2.86
C ALA A 37 49.93 -7.57 2.03
N LYS A 38 49.69 -6.53 1.20
CA LYS A 38 50.69 -5.55 0.79
C LYS A 38 50.03 -4.17 0.65
N ASN A 39 50.51 -3.23 1.46
CA ASN A 39 50.26 -1.80 1.32
C ASN A 39 50.75 -1.30 -0.04
N ALA A 40 49.98 -0.46 -0.73
CA ALA A 40 50.34 0.93 -1.05
C ALA A 40 49.41 1.56 -2.10
N ILE A 41 49.29 2.89 -1.96
CA ILE A 41 48.95 3.90 -2.97
C ILE A 41 47.45 4.17 -3.17
N GLY A 42 47.11 5.41 -2.80
CA GLY A 42 45.78 5.96 -2.88
C GLY A 42 45.34 6.20 -4.31
N THR A 43 44.06 5.91 -4.52
CA THR A 43 43.26 6.48 -5.59
C THR A 43 42.11 7.17 -4.89
N GLN A 44 42.18 8.51 -4.87
CA GLN A 44 41.01 9.35 -4.60
C GLN A 44 39.97 9.03 -5.67
N THR A 45 39.00 8.21 -5.34
CA THR A 45 37.74 8.16 -6.07
C THR A 45 36.87 9.30 -5.55
N THR A 46 36.77 10.33 -6.38
CA THR A 46 35.69 11.32 -6.47
C THR A 46 34.45 10.93 -5.68
N GLY A 47 34.08 11.77 -4.72
CA GLY A 47 32.89 11.63 -3.89
C GLY A 47 31.63 11.47 -4.74
N GLY A 48 31.16 10.24 -4.84
CA GLY A 48 29.75 9.96 -5.07
C GLY A 48 29.01 10.39 -3.81
N VAL A 49 27.99 11.22 -3.97
CA VAL A 49 27.01 11.44 -2.91
C VAL A 49 26.45 10.06 -2.55
N ALA A 50 26.77 9.56 -1.36
CA ALA A 50 26.21 8.30 -0.89
C ALA A 50 24.69 8.37 -1.02
N ASP A 51 24.07 7.38 -1.66
CA ASP A 51 22.61 7.24 -1.66
C ASP A 51 22.19 7.21 -0.18
N PRO A 52 21.35 8.16 0.30
CA PRO A 52 20.87 8.14 1.68
C PRO A 52 20.23 6.79 2.05
N GLY A 53 19.83 6.00 1.05
CA GLY A 53 19.31 4.63 1.17
C GLY A 53 20.33 3.53 1.52
N GLU A 54 21.62 3.66 1.22
CA GLU A 54 22.60 2.59 1.50
C GLU A 54 23.00 2.56 2.99
N GLY A 55 23.30 3.72 3.58
CA GLY A 55 23.68 3.80 5.00
C GLY A 55 22.53 3.44 5.96
N ILE A 56 21.28 3.68 5.56
CA ILE A 56 20.11 3.32 6.38
C ILE A 56 19.84 1.81 6.37
N ARG A 57 20.10 1.11 5.26
CA ARG A 57 19.97 -0.35 5.18
C ARG A 57 21.01 -1.05 6.07
N ASP A 58 22.26 -0.58 6.06
CA ASP A 58 23.28 -1.08 6.97
C ASP A 58 22.92 -0.82 8.44
N SER A 59 22.44 0.40 8.73
CA SER A 59 21.95 0.75 10.06
C SER A 59 20.79 -0.15 10.49
N PHE A 60 19.88 -0.49 9.57
CA PHE A 60 18.77 -1.40 9.83
C PHE A 60 19.26 -2.80 10.17
N ALA A 61 20.18 -3.37 9.37
CA ALA A 61 20.76 -4.68 9.62
C ALA A 61 21.49 -4.75 10.97
N GLN A 62 22.19 -3.68 11.37
CA GLN A 62 22.85 -3.59 12.67
C GLN A 62 21.86 -3.54 13.84
N ASN A 63 20.73 -2.83 13.69
CA ASN A 63 19.71 -2.72 14.74
C ASN A 63 18.86 -4.01 14.84
N PHE A 64 18.72 -4.75 13.74
CA PHE A 64 17.86 -5.95 13.66
C PHE A 64 18.63 -7.12 13.04
N PRO A 65 19.61 -7.72 13.76
CA PRO A 65 20.46 -8.78 13.22
C PRO A 65 19.70 -10.09 12.91
N MET A 66 18.53 -10.29 13.52
CA MET A 66 17.62 -11.42 13.22
C MET A 66 16.51 -11.04 12.23
N GLY A 67 16.53 -9.81 11.72
CA GLY A 67 15.60 -9.32 10.73
C GLY A 67 16.17 -9.38 9.32
N GLY A 68 15.34 -9.00 8.35
CA GLY A 68 15.75 -8.93 6.96
C GLY A 68 14.91 -7.96 6.14
N LEU A 69 15.44 -7.63 4.98
CA LEU A 69 14.79 -6.84 3.94
C LEU A 69 14.37 -7.78 2.81
N LEU A 70 13.17 -7.59 2.29
CA LEU A 70 12.67 -8.31 1.11
C LEU A 70 12.49 -7.31 -0.02
N ASP A 71 13.38 -7.39 -1.00
CA ASP A 71 13.30 -6.66 -2.25
C ASP A 71 12.64 -7.53 -3.33
N ILE A 72 11.76 -6.93 -4.14
CA ILE A 72 11.22 -7.54 -5.36
C ILE A 72 11.61 -6.63 -6.52
N LYS A 73 12.38 -7.16 -7.48
CA LYS A 73 12.96 -6.40 -8.61
C LYS A 73 13.63 -5.09 -8.15
N ASN A 74 14.47 -5.16 -7.11
CA ASN A 74 15.18 -4.03 -6.49
C ASN A 74 14.29 -2.97 -5.81
N VAL A 75 13.00 -3.24 -5.61
CA VAL A 75 12.09 -2.40 -4.84
C VAL A 75 11.85 -3.04 -3.48
N LEU A 76 12.13 -2.31 -2.40
CA LEU A 76 11.87 -2.78 -1.04
C LEU A 76 10.37 -2.97 -0.84
N ARG A 77 9.96 -4.19 -0.52
CA ARG A 77 8.54 -4.52 -0.27
C ARG A 77 8.25 -4.71 1.19
N ARG A 78 9.14 -5.40 1.90
CA ARG A 78 8.90 -5.80 3.29
C ARG A 78 10.17 -5.75 4.10
N VAL A 79 9.99 -5.53 5.40
CA VAL A 79 10.97 -5.78 6.44
C VAL A 79 10.36 -6.72 7.46
N TYR A 80 11.11 -7.72 7.90
CA TYR A 80 10.65 -8.72 8.86
C TYR A 80 11.69 -8.91 9.97
N GLY A 81 11.25 -9.21 11.19
CA GLY A 81 12.13 -9.32 12.34
C GLY A 81 11.39 -9.72 13.62
N THR A 82 12.10 -9.68 14.74
CA THR A 82 11.56 -10.08 16.05
C THR A 82 10.73 -8.97 16.70
N THR A 83 11.26 -7.75 16.77
CA THR A 83 10.58 -6.53 17.25
C THR A 83 11.34 -5.32 16.72
N PHE A 84 10.64 -4.43 16.01
CA PHE A 84 11.22 -3.21 15.45
C PHE A 84 11.00 -1.97 16.32
N SER A 85 9.84 -1.91 16.97
CA SER A 85 9.39 -0.79 17.80
C SER A 85 8.29 -1.26 18.75
N THR A 86 8.08 -0.49 19.82
CA THR A 86 7.04 -0.70 20.84
C THR A 86 6.36 0.63 21.21
N GLY A 87 5.15 0.55 21.74
CA GLY A 87 4.30 1.70 22.03
C GLY A 87 3.14 1.35 22.95
N SER A 88 2.30 2.35 23.26
CA SER A 88 1.07 2.16 24.05
C SER A 88 -0.12 1.67 23.23
N SER A 89 0.02 1.57 21.91
CA SER A 89 -0.98 1.05 20.98
C SER A 89 -0.32 0.50 19.71
N PRO A 90 -1.03 -0.33 18.92
CA PRO A 90 -0.52 -0.78 17.62
C PRO A 90 -0.17 0.38 16.68
N SER A 91 -1.01 1.41 16.67
CA SER A 91 -0.77 2.61 15.86
C SER A 91 0.51 3.32 16.28
N GLU A 92 0.80 3.46 17.57
CA GLU A 92 2.01 4.15 18.05
C GLU A 92 3.28 3.35 17.74
N SER A 93 3.25 2.03 17.88
CA SER A 93 4.39 1.18 17.52
C SER A 93 4.73 1.30 16.04
N ALA A 94 3.72 1.23 15.17
CA ALA A 94 3.92 1.40 13.73
C ALA A 94 4.38 2.82 13.38
N ASP A 95 3.88 3.83 14.07
CA ASP A 95 4.27 5.23 13.88
C ASP A 95 5.75 5.47 14.21
N LYS A 96 6.22 4.98 15.37
CA LYS A 96 7.63 5.05 15.76
C LYS A 96 8.54 4.35 14.77
N PHE A 97 8.10 3.23 14.21
CA PHE A 97 8.84 2.54 13.16
C PHE A 97 8.95 3.42 11.92
N MET A 98 7.83 3.93 11.40
CA MET A 98 7.83 4.76 10.19
C MET A 98 8.64 6.05 10.39
N GLN A 99 8.56 6.69 11.56
CA GLN A 99 9.37 7.88 11.88
C GLN A 99 10.88 7.63 11.75
N LYS A 100 11.35 6.44 12.15
CA LYS A 100 12.79 6.11 12.12
C LYS A 100 13.24 5.51 10.80
N TRP A 101 12.38 4.73 10.14
CA TRP A 101 12.78 3.82 9.07
C TRP A 101 12.05 4.04 7.73
N SER A 102 11.17 5.04 7.60
CA SER A 102 10.48 5.31 6.31
C SER A 102 11.46 5.54 5.15
N MET A 103 12.63 6.09 5.44
CA MET A 103 13.71 6.31 4.47
C MET A 103 14.28 5.02 3.87
N LEU A 104 13.97 3.83 4.42
CA LEU A 104 14.25 2.55 3.74
C LEU A 104 13.52 2.45 2.39
N TRP A 105 12.35 3.08 2.28
CA TRP A 105 11.59 3.22 1.03
C TRP A 105 11.89 4.53 0.29
N LYS A 106 12.92 5.29 0.71
CA LYS A 106 13.24 6.62 0.19
C LYS A 106 12.09 7.64 0.32
N VAL A 107 11.21 7.43 1.30
CA VAL A 107 10.09 8.33 1.60
C VAL A 107 10.30 8.98 2.96
N PRO A 108 10.36 10.32 3.05
CA PRO A 108 10.45 11.00 4.32
C PRO A 108 9.13 10.84 5.10
N TYR A 109 9.22 10.71 6.42
CA TYR A 109 8.04 10.52 7.27
C TYR A 109 7.03 11.68 7.15
N SER A 110 7.47 12.89 6.82
CA SER A 110 6.59 14.05 6.57
C SER A 110 5.65 13.88 5.37
N GLN A 111 5.88 12.88 4.52
CA GLN A 111 5.02 12.49 3.40
C GLN A 111 4.08 11.33 3.75
N LEU A 112 4.02 10.91 5.02
CA LEU A 112 3.16 9.82 5.47
C LEU A 112 2.08 10.36 6.39
N GLU A 113 0.84 10.01 6.09
CA GLU A 113 -0.33 10.29 6.94
C GLU A 113 -0.95 8.99 7.45
N LYS A 114 -1.49 9.01 8.67
CA LYS A 114 -2.19 7.86 9.28
C LYS A 114 -3.57 7.69 8.68
N VAL A 115 -3.63 7.23 7.44
CA VAL A 115 -4.85 6.98 6.68
C VAL A 115 -4.72 5.61 6.01
N GLY A 116 -5.73 4.78 6.19
CA GLY A 116 -5.81 3.46 5.55
C GLY A 116 -6.47 3.50 4.17
N PRO A 117 -6.47 2.35 3.47
CA PRO A 117 -7.12 2.20 2.16
C PRO A 117 -8.65 2.07 2.25
N THR A 118 -9.24 2.19 3.44
CA THR A 118 -10.68 2.07 3.66
C THR A 118 -11.42 3.36 3.29
N GLU A 119 -12.71 3.26 2.99
CA GLU A 119 -13.53 4.42 2.59
C GLU A 119 -13.65 5.47 3.70
N ASP A 120 -13.64 5.04 4.96
CA ASP A 120 -13.66 5.89 6.16
C ASP A 120 -12.26 6.43 6.53
N GLY A 121 -11.21 6.00 5.83
CA GLY A 121 -9.83 6.37 6.12
C GLY A 121 -9.24 5.74 7.37
N GLY A 122 -9.95 4.81 8.02
CA GLY A 122 -9.47 4.06 9.17
C GLY A 122 -8.09 3.45 8.93
N HIS A 123 -7.11 3.85 9.74
CA HIS A 123 -5.71 3.46 9.52
C HIS A 123 -5.30 2.22 10.31
N THR A 124 -6.19 1.61 11.08
CA THR A 124 -5.91 0.35 11.79
C THR A 124 -6.95 -0.69 11.46
N LEU A 125 -6.50 -1.93 11.24
CA LEU A 125 -7.38 -3.08 11.01
C LEU A 125 -6.93 -4.24 11.91
N PRO A 126 -7.79 -4.72 12.82
CA PRO A 126 -7.51 -5.92 13.61
C PRO A 126 -7.52 -7.16 12.70
N LEU A 127 -6.58 -8.08 12.92
CA LEU A 127 -6.33 -9.26 12.08
C LEU A 127 -6.15 -10.51 12.94
N VAL A 128 -6.69 -11.64 12.43
CA VAL A 128 -6.60 -12.98 13.02
C VAL A 128 -7.26 -13.03 14.40
N ALA A 129 -8.43 -13.66 14.51
CA ALA A 129 -9.04 -13.92 15.80
C ALA A 129 -8.12 -14.80 16.67
N ASP A 130 -8.14 -14.58 17.98
CA ASP A 130 -7.58 -15.50 18.95
C ASP A 130 -8.39 -16.81 19.02
N ASP A 131 -7.90 -17.75 19.83
CA ASP A 131 -8.52 -19.07 19.91
C ASP A 131 -9.91 -19.01 20.59
N ASP A 132 -10.15 -17.96 21.38
CA ASP A 132 -11.42 -17.68 22.06
C ASP A 132 -12.40 -16.86 21.18
N GLY A 133 -11.91 -16.29 20.06
CA GLY A 133 -12.69 -15.51 19.10
C GLY A 133 -13.02 -14.08 19.53
N GLU A 134 -12.61 -13.68 20.73
CA GLU A 134 -12.96 -12.38 21.33
C GLU A 134 -11.91 -11.30 21.06
N ASN A 135 -10.64 -11.68 20.92
CA ASN A 135 -9.57 -10.74 20.61
C ASN A 135 -8.93 -11.04 19.27
N THR A 136 -8.04 -10.16 18.84
CA THR A 136 -7.23 -10.38 17.63
C THR A 136 -5.76 -10.50 17.99
N LYS A 137 -5.05 -11.41 17.31
CA LYS A 137 -3.61 -11.67 17.55
C LYS A 137 -2.74 -10.54 16.99
N PHE A 138 -3.21 -9.87 15.93
CA PHE A 138 -2.47 -8.80 15.27
C PHE A 138 -3.35 -7.60 14.97
N THR A 139 -2.71 -6.45 14.81
CA THR A 139 -3.31 -5.27 14.21
C THR A 139 -2.36 -4.76 13.13
N VAL A 140 -2.89 -4.48 11.94
CA VAL A 140 -2.14 -3.73 10.91
C VAL A 140 -2.45 -2.25 11.04
N ALA A 141 -1.41 -1.42 10.99
CA ALA A 141 -1.51 0.03 10.93
C ALA A 141 -1.01 0.53 9.57
N TYR A 142 -1.79 1.35 8.89
CA TYR A 142 -1.55 1.87 7.55
C TYR A 142 -1.13 3.33 7.57
N PHE A 143 -0.38 3.69 6.54
CA PHE A 143 0.05 5.04 6.23
C PHE A 143 -0.15 5.28 4.75
N ARG A 144 -0.83 6.36 4.38
CA ARG A 144 -0.93 6.79 2.98
C ARG A 144 0.21 7.76 2.69
N GLN A 145 0.82 7.63 1.51
CA GLN A 145 1.81 8.61 1.08
C GLN A 145 1.12 9.82 0.46
N HIS A 146 1.62 11.02 0.74
CA HIS A 146 1.16 12.28 0.13
C HIS A 146 2.33 13.23 -0.14
N ALA A 147 2.10 14.23 -0.99
CA ALA A 147 2.96 15.39 -1.16
C ALA A 147 2.10 16.65 -1.05
N LYS A 148 2.36 17.50 -0.06
CA LYS A 148 1.55 18.72 0.21
C LYS A 148 0.02 18.48 0.24
N GLY A 149 -0.41 17.33 0.78
CA GLY A 149 -1.83 16.95 0.86
C GLY A 149 -2.40 16.24 -0.38
N VAL A 150 -1.65 16.16 -1.48
CA VAL A 150 -2.05 15.36 -2.65
C VAL A 150 -1.61 13.90 -2.44
N PRO A 151 -2.53 12.92 -2.41
CA PRO A 151 -2.17 11.53 -2.18
C PRO A 151 -1.41 10.93 -3.38
N VAL A 152 -0.44 10.06 -3.10
CA VAL A 152 0.23 9.27 -4.12
C VAL A 152 -0.63 8.05 -4.43
N PHE A 153 -0.95 7.86 -5.72
CA PHE A 153 -1.90 6.85 -6.17
C PHE A 153 -1.45 5.45 -5.76
N GLN A 154 -2.33 4.73 -5.04
CA GLN A 154 -2.10 3.37 -4.52
C GLN A 154 -0.76 3.16 -3.77
N SER A 155 -0.25 4.21 -3.12
CA SER A 155 0.99 4.18 -2.35
C SER A 155 0.70 4.14 -0.85
N TYR A 156 0.93 2.98 -0.23
CA TYR A 156 0.71 2.79 1.20
C TYR A 156 1.94 2.15 1.87
N GLY A 157 2.26 2.65 3.05
CA GLY A 157 3.09 1.95 4.03
C GLY A 157 2.21 1.25 5.06
N TRP A 158 2.69 0.17 5.64
CA TRP A 158 1.96 -0.52 6.71
C TRP A 158 2.92 -1.22 7.67
N GLY A 159 2.44 -1.42 8.91
CA GLY A 159 3.11 -2.17 9.95
C GLY A 159 2.17 -3.16 10.62
N LEU A 160 2.61 -4.40 10.76
CA LEU A 160 1.93 -5.46 11.49
C LEU A 160 2.47 -5.52 12.91
N VAL A 161 1.55 -5.45 13.87
CA VAL A 161 1.84 -5.36 15.30
C VAL A 161 1.16 -6.50 16.03
N ARG A 162 1.86 -7.18 16.94
CA ARG A 162 1.24 -8.17 17.82
C ARG A 162 0.42 -7.45 18.89
N ASN A 163 -0.79 -7.94 19.15
CA ASN A 163 -1.62 -7.48 20.26
C ASN A 163 -1.21 -8.19 21.55
N GLU A 164 0.02 -7.92 22.00
CA GLU A 164 0.60 -8.37 23.26
C GLU A 164 1.21 -7.17 24.00
N ASP A 165 1.76 -7.39 25.19
CA ASP A 165 2.35 -6.33 26.01
C ASP A 165 3.35 -5.47 25.21
N ASN A 166 3.14 -4.15 25.27
CA ASN A 166 3.92 -3.11 24.56
C ASN A 166 3.80 -3.12 23.03
N PHE A 167 2.86 -3.87 22.47
CA PHE A 167 2.50 -3.86 21.04
C PHE A 167 3.72 -3.93 20.10
N PRO A 168 4.52 -5.01 20.12
CA PRO A 168 5.72 -5.09 19.31
C PRO A 168 5.39 -5.16 17.82
N MET A 169 5.95 -4.24 17.04
CA MET A 169 5.89 -4.29 15.58
C MET A 169 6.89 -5.30 15.03
N VAL A 170 6.44 -6.19 14.15
CA VAL A 170 7.20 -7.40 13.77
C VAL A 170 7.42 -7.54 12.27
N LEU A 171 6.58 -6.87 11.49
CA LEU A 171 6.63 -6.86 10.04
C LEU A 171 6.21 -5.48 9.56
N GLY A 172 6.94 -4.92 8.60
CA GLY A 172 6.58 -3.69 7.92
C GLY A 172 6.63 -3.89 6.41
N GLY A 173 5.89 -3.09 5.67
CA GLY A 173 5.92 -3.17 4.21
C GLY A 173 5.26 -1.97 3.56
N GLY A 174 5.31 -1.94 2.23
CA GLY A 174 4.61 -0.92 1.49
C GLY A 174 4.80 -0.97 -0.01
N THR A 175 3.99 -0.16 -0.68
CA THR A 175 4.06 0.21 -2.10
C THR A 175 4.53 1.66 -2.27
N LEU A 176 5.23 2.19 -1.25
CA LEU A 176 5.77 3.54 -1.18
C LEU A 176 6.64 3.89 -2.39
N ARG A 177 6.58 5.15 -2.83
CA ARG A 177 7.24 5.65 -4.04
C ARG A 177 8.19 6.79 -3.72
N ASP A 178 9.38 6.76 -4.27
CA ASP A 178 10.21 7.96 -4.34
C ASP A 178 9.59 8.93 -5.34
N ILE A 179 9.01 10.01 -4.83
CA ILE A 179 8.33 11.04 -5.63
C ILE A 179 9.24 12.22 -6.00
N GLY A 180 10.54 12.12 -5.70
CA GLY A 180 11.53 13.13 -6.03
C GLY A 180 11.14 14.55 -5.59
N ASN A 181 11.20 15.51 -6.52
CA ASN A 181 10.92 16.92 -6.27
C ASN A 181 9.43 17.31 -6.39
N MET A 182 8.50 16.34 -6.28
CA MET A 182 7.08 16.62 -6.48
C MET A 182 6.55 17.73 -5.57
N GLU A 183 6.98 17.79 -4.30
CA GLU A 183 6.54 18.84 -3.38
C GLU A 183 6.88 20.25 -3.89
N ALA A 184 8.06 20.43 -4.50
CA ALA A 184 8.46 21.71 -5.10
C ALA A 184 7.66 22.01 -6.39
N ARG A 185 7.32 20.98 -7.17
CA ARG A 185 6.51 21.11 -8.39
C ARG A 185 5.05 21.47 -8.10
N LEU A 186 4.56 21.21 -6.89
CA LEU A 186 3.23 21.59 -6.44
C LEU A 186 3.17 23.00 -5.86
N GLU A 187 4.30 23.69 -5.70
CA GLU A 187 4.31 25.06 -5.18
C GLU A 187 3.59 26.01 -6.14
N GLY A 188 2.57 26.71 -5.63
CA GLY A 188 1.76 27.64 -6.40
C GLY A 188 0.75 27.00 -7.36
N VAL A 189 0.63 25.66 -7.37
CA VAL A 189 -0.41 24.95 -8.12
C VAL A 189 -1.70 24.94 -7.31
N ASP A 190 -2.82 25.28 -7.96
CA ASP A 190 -4.14 25.09 -7.36
C ASP A 190 -4.48 23.59 -7.33
N ILE A 191 -4.45 23.02 -6.14
CA ILE A 191 -4.74 21.59 -5.88
C ILE A 191 -6.14 21.39 -5.28
N ASP A 192 -7.00 22.41 -5.30
CA ASP A 192 -8.40 22.26 -4.91
C ASP A 192 -9.13 21.37 -5.93
N PRO A 193 -9.77 20.26 -5.51
CA PRO A 193 -10.52 19.39 -6.42
C PRO A 193 -11.62 20.12 -7.22
N SER A 194 -12.14 21.24 -6.72
CA SER A 194 -13.15 22.05 -7.40
C SER A 194 -12.60 22.84 -8.60
N SER A 195 -11.28 23.03 -8.69
CA SER A 195 -10.63 23.67 -9.85
C SER A 195 -10.48 22.74 -11.06
N ILE A 196 -10.71 21.44 -10.87
CA ILE A 196 -10.58 20.42 -11.91
C ILE A 196 -11.68 20.59 -12.96
N ASN A 197 -11.29 21.00 -14.17
CA ASN A 197 -12.17 20.95 -15.33
C ASN A 197 -12.19 19.53 -15.93
N LEU A 198 -13.00 18.66 -15.33
CA LEU A 198 -13.06 17.24 -15.71
C LEU A 198 -13.42 17.06 -17.20
N GLY A 199 -14.34 17.87 -17.73
CA GLY A 199 -14.76 17.79 -19.14
C GLY A 199 -13.62 18.07 -20.14
N ALA A 200 -12.62 18.87 -19.76
CA ALA A 200 -11.46 19.14 -20.60
C ALA A 200 -10.42 18.00 -20.59
N ILE A 201 -10.26 17.31 -19.45
CA ILE A 201 -9.18 16.33 -19.24
C ILE A 201 -9.63 14.88 -19.42
N SER A 202 -10.94 14.60 -19.43
CA SER A 202 -11.46 13.23 -19.52
C SER A 202 -11.78 12.79 -20.96
N GLY A 203 -11.60 13.65 -21.97
CA GLY A 203 -12.03 13.37 -23.35
C GLY A 203 -11.53 12.03 -23.91
N GLN A 204 -10.26 11.69 -23.71
CA GLN A 204 -9.72 10.39 -24.12
C GLN A 204 -10.38 9.25 -23.35
N ALA A 205 -10.46 9.35 -22.03
CA ALA A 205 -11.08 8.35 -21.15
C ALA A 205 -12.56 8.14 -21.47
N LEU A 206 -13.29 9.18 -21.87
CA LEU A 206 -14.72 9.12 -22.16
C LEU A 206 -15.04 8.64 -23.58
N SER A 207 -14.11 8.78 -24.51
CA SER A 207 -14.30 8.37 -25.92
C SER A 207 -14.60 6.89 -26.12
N GLN A 208 -14.32 6.05 -25.12
CA GLN A 208 -14.61 4.61 -25.16
C GLN A 208 -16.07 4.26 -24.80
N PHE A 209 -16.86 5.21 -24.30
CA PHE A 209 -18.24 4.97 -23.88
C PHE A 209 -19.23 5.45 -24.95
N SER A 210 -20.19 4.60 -25.28
CA SER A 210 -21.20 4.87 -26.33
C SER A 210 -22.27 5.90 -25.92
N ALA A 211 -22.44 6.13 -24.62
CA ALA A 211 -23.37 7.10 -24.05
C ALA A 211 -22.68 7.91 -22.95
N PRO A 212 -23.15 9.13 -22.63
CA PRO A 212 -22.59 9.93 -21.55
C PRO A 212 -22.66 9.16 -20.22
N PRO A 213 -21.52 8.80 -19.60
CA PRO A 213 -21.53 8.01 -18.39
C PRO A 213 -21.64 8.90 -17.14
N GLU A 214 -22.02 8.30 -16.01
CA GLU A 214 -21.93 8.96 -14.70
C GLU A 214 -20.48 8.98 -14.23
N MET A 215 -20.06 10.10 -13.60
CA MET A 215 -18.71 10.27 -13.07
C MET A 215 -18.73 10.62 -11.59
N SER A 216 -17.80 10.06 -10.82
CA SER A 216 -17.57 10.49 -9.45
C SER A 216 -16.94 11.88 -9.40
N THR A 217 -16.98 12.51 -8.23
CA THR A 217 -16.16 13.70 -7.95
C THR A 217 -14.68 13.38 -8.21
N PRO A 218 -13.99 14.15 -9.06
CA PRO A 218 -12.58 13.93 -9.33
C PRO A 218 -11.71 14.38 -8.15
N ARG A 219 -10.50 13.85 -8.07
CA ARG A 219 -9.49 14.33 -7.12
C ARG A 219 -8.10 14.34 -7.74
N TYR A 220 -7.25 15.25 -7.30
CA TYR A 220 -5.83 15.21 -7.63
C TYR A 220 -5.15 14.03 -6.94
N VAL A 221 -4.26 13.36 -7.67
CA VAL A 221 -3.36 12.32 -7.17
C VAL A 221 -1.98 12.47 -7.80
N ILE A 222 -0.96 11.91 -7.17
CA ILE A 222 0.37 11.77 -7.77
C ILE A 222 0.48 10.38 -8.38
N TRP A 223 0.59 10.32 -9.70
CA TRP A 223 0.91 9.08 -10.41
C TRP A 223 2.42 8.85 -10.38
N SER A 224 2.87 7.65 -9.99
CA SER A 224 4.28 7.26 -10.05
C SER A 224 4.47 5.80 -10.51
N GLY A 225 3.46 5.26 -11.20
CA GLY A 225 3.42 3.85 -11.60
C GLY A 225 2.91 2.90 -10.52
N LEU A 226 2.69 1.64 -10.90
CA LEU A 226 2.11 0.58 -10.07
C LEU A 226 3.04 -0.60 -9.94
N ASP A 227 2.92 -1.30 -8.81
CA ASP A 227 3.74 -2.45 -8.46
C ASP A 227 5.23 -2.24 -8.72
N GLU A 228 5.81 -2.96 -9.68
CA GLU A 228 7.22 -2.96 -10.03
C GLU A 228 7.53 -1.97 -11.16
N ASP A 229 6.50 -1.45 -11.83
CA ASP A 229 6.62 -0.42 -12.87
C ASP A 229 6.72 0.96 -12.21
N VAL A 230 7.95 1.34 -11.87
CA VAL A 230 8.24 2.67 -11.32
C VAL A 230 8.32 3.66 -12.47
N GLN A 231 7.46 4.67 -12.44
CA GLN A 231 7.45 5.75 -13.43
C GLN A 231 7.79 7.10 -12.79
N ALA A 232 8.25 8.04 -13.63
CA ALA A 232 8.47 9.41 -13.21
C ALA A 232 7.17 10.04 -12.69
N SER A 233 7.23 10.67 -11.52
CA SER A 233 6.03 11.14 -10.84
C SER A 233 5.37 12.30 -11.57
N LYS A 234 4.03 12.28 -11.69
CA LYS A 234 3.21 13.30 -12.37
C LYS A 234 2.00 13.66 -11.54
N LEU A 235 1.56 14.91 -11.62
CA LEU A 235 0.24 15.30 -11.14
C LEU A 235 -0.81 14.72 -12.08
N ALA A 236 -1.81 14.07 -11.53
CA ALA A 236 -2.84 13.36 -12.24
C ALA A 236 -4.21 13.60 -11.58
N VAL A 237 -5.27 13.24 -12.29
CA VAL A 237 -6.64 13.28 -11.79
C VAL A 237 -7.22 11.88 -11.77
N GLU A 238 -7.72 11.47 -10.60
CA GLU A 238 -8.44 10.23 -10.39
C GLU A 238 -9.95 10.49 -10.41
N PHE A 239 -10.69 9.66 -11.14
CA PHE A 239 -12.15 9.64 -11.13
C PHE A 239 -12.68 8.26 -11.52
N LYS A 240 -13.90 7.95 -11.09
CA LYS A 240 -14.61 6.72 -11.45
C LYS A 240 -15.68 7.04 -12.47
N VAL A 241 -15.88 6.11 -13.40
CA VAL A 241 -16.92 6.18 -14.44
C VAL A 241 -17.85 4.99 -14.26
N ILE A 242 -19.17 5.25 -14.30
CA ILE A 242 -20.23 4.24 -14.30
C ILE A 242 -21.04 4.40 -15.59
N SER A 243 -21.22 3.31 -16.33
CA SER A 243 -21.96 3.30 -17.59
C SER A 243 -22.81 2.04 -17.70
N GLY A 244 -23.88 2.09 -18.49
CA GLY A 244 -24.70 0.92 -18.79
C GLY A 244 -25.47 0.37 -17.60
N GLU A 245 -25.83 1.21 -16.61
CA GLU A 245 -26.61 0.77 -15.45
C GLU A 245 -27.93 0.10 -15.89
N GLY A 246 -28.20 -1.10 -15.34
CA GLY A 246 -29.37 -1.90 -15.71
C GLY A 246 -29.27 -2.61 -17.06
N THR A 247 -28.09 -2.66 -17.68
CA THR A 247 -27.84 -3.37 -18.95
C THR A 247 -26.76 -4.44 -18.80
N ASP A 248 -26.66 -5.34 -19.77
CA ASP A 248 -25.57 -6.34 -19.84
C ASP A 248 -24.19 -5.69 -20.09
N ASP A 249 -24.17 -4.44 -20.56
CA ASP A 249 -22.96 -3.65 -20.83
C ASP A 249 -22.57 -2.76 -19.62
N TYR A 250 -22.98 -3.12 -18.41
CA TYR A 250 -22.63 -2.39 -17.20
C TYR A 250 -21.12 -2.35 -17.00
N GLN A 251 -20.58 -1.14 -16.84
CA GLN A 251 -19.17 -0.88 -16.63
C GLN A 251 -18.97 0.05 -15.44
N LYS A 252 -17.99 -0.30 -14.60
CA LYS A 252 -17.49 0.56 -13.54
C LYS A 252 -15.98 0.60 -13.64
N VAL A 253 -15.41 1.76 -13.93
CA VAL A 253 -13.99 1.90 -14.28
C VAL A 253 -13.36 3.01 -13.45
N LEU A 254 -12.19 2.75 -12.87
CA LEU A 254 -11.33 3.75 -12.26
C LEU A 254 -10.34 4.27 -13.31
N PHE A 255 -10.24 5.58 -13.45
CA PHE A 255 -9.26 6.23 -14.30
C PHE A 255 -8.29 7.08 -13.49
N VAL A 256 -7.05 7.11 -13.96
CA VAL A 256 -6.07 8.14 -13.61
C VAL A 256 -5.56 8.74 -14.91
N VAL A 257 -5.74 10.05 -15.07
CA VAL A 257 -5.31 10.80 -16.26
C VAL A 257 -4.29 11.86 -15.90
N ASP A 258 -3.36 12.15 -16.80
CA ASP A 258 -2.37 13.22 -16.61
C ASP A 258 -3.08 14.57 -16.55
N ALA A 259 -2.85 15.32 -15.46
CA ALA A 259 -3.57 16.57 -15.21
C ALA A 259 -3.25 17.68 -16.23
N SER A 260 -2.14 17.56 -16.98
CA SER A 260 -1.69 18.57 -17.95
C SER A 260 -2.28 18.38 -19.34
N ASN A 261 -2.58 17.15 -19.75
CA ASN A 261 -2.95 16.82 -21.13
C ASN A 261 -4.11 15.83 -21.27
N GLY A 262 -4.60 15.25 -20.17
CA GLY A 262 -5.72 14.30 -20.18
C GLY A 262 -5.37 12.89 -20.68
N ASN A 263 -4.08 12.60 -20.91
CA ASN A 263 -3.66 11.27 -21.33
C ASN A 263 -3.97 10.24 -20.24
N VAL A 264 -4.55 9.10 -20.62
CA VAL A 264 -4.82 8.00 -19.69
C VAL A 264 -3.50 7.39 -19.21
N LEU A 265 -3.24 7.49 -17.90
CA LEU A 265 -2.08 6.90 -17.23
C LEU A 265 -2.41 5.53 -16.64
N TYR A 266 -3.65 5.35 -16.18
CA TYR A 266 -4.15 4.10 -15.61
C TYR A 266 -5.65 3.94 -15.84
N GLN A 267 -6.05 2.69 -16.01
CA GLN A 267 -7.44 2.27 -16.16
C GLN A 267 -7.62 0.91 -15.48
N GLU A 268 -8.62 0.80 -14.61
CA GLU A 268 -8.95 -0.44 -13.90
C GLU A 268 -10.46 -0.70 -13.94
N SER A 269 -10.85 -1.91 -14.33
CA SER A 269 -12.23 -2.37 -14.14
C SER A 269 -12.48 -2.68 -12.67
N LEU A 270 -13.49 -2.02 -12.09
CA LEU A 270 -13.95 -2.25 -10.72
C LEU A 270 -15.06 -3.32 -10.64
N ILE A 271 -15.32 -4.03 -11.75
CA ILE A 271 -16.23 -5.17 -11.78
C ILE A 271 -15.40 -6.45 -11.73
N TYR A 272 -15.60 -7.21 -10.65
CA TYR A 272 -15.03 -8.55 -10.52
C TYR A 272 -16.04 -9.58 -11.03
N HIS A 273 -15.77 -10.14 -12.21
CA HIS A 273 -16.53 -11.30 -12.72
C HIS A 273 -16.04 -12.58 -12.03
N GLY A 274 -16.49 -12.81 -10.80
CA GLY A 274 -16.26 -14.07 -10.09
C GLY A 274 -17.40 -15.04 -10.36
N SER A 275 -17.12 -16.23 -10.89
CA SER A 275 -18.03 -17.36 -10.72
C SER A 275 -18.01 -17.74 -9.24
N VAL A 276 -19.01 -17.26 -8.50
CA VAL A 276 -19.14 -17.54 -7.06
C VAL A 276 -19.58 -18.99 -6.88
N ASN A 277 -18.61 -19.91 -6.88
CA ASN A 277 -18.81 -21.28 -6.44
C ASN A 277 -18.80 -21.30 -4.91
N VAL A 278 -19.94 -21.03 -4.28
CA VAL A 278 -20.07 -21.18 -2.82
C VAL A 278 -20.12 -22.67 -2.50
N LYS A 279 -19.08 -23.20 -1.85
CA LYS A 279 -19.22 -24.41 -1.04
C LYS A 279 -19.72 -23.97 0.33
N VAL A 280 -21.02 -24.10 0.57
CA VAL A 280 -21.59 -23.92 1.91
C VAL A 280 -21.16 -25.15 2.73
N ASN A 281 -20.15 -24.98 3.58
CA ASN A 281 -19.88 -25.95 4.64
C ASN A 281 -20.83 -25.63 5.79
N GLU A 282 -22.02 -26.23 5.72
CA GLU A 282 -23.01 -26.14 6.78
C GLU A 282 -22.46 -26.85 8.03
N TYR A 283 -22.07 -26.09 9.06
CA TYR A 283 -21.90 -26.64 10.40
C TYR A 283 -23.28 -26.90 10.97
N VAL A 284 -23.82 -28.10 10.72
CA VAL A 284 -25.07 -28.55 11.31
C VAL A 284 -24.85 -28.65 12.83
N THR A 285 -25.41 -27.71 13.59
CA THR A 285 -25.67 -27.92 15.02
C THR A 285 -26.76 -28.98 15.12
N SER A 286 -26.45 -30.14 15.70
CA SER A 286 -27.28 -31.34 15.60
C SER A 286 -28.63 -31.32 16.35
N ASP A 287 -29.01 -30.26 17.08
CA ASP A 287 -30.08 -30.42 18.08
C ASP A 287 -31.17 -29.35 18.14
N PHE A 288 -31.31 -28.46 17.16
CA PHE A 288 -32.51 -27.60 17.09
C PHE A 288 -33.07 -27.50 15.67
N LYS A 289 -34.09 -28.31 15.38
CA LYS A 289 -34.95 -28.13 14.22
C LYS A 289 -35.78 -26.86 14.41
N ALA A 290 -35.73 -25.95 13.43
CA ALA A 290 -36.67 -24.85 13.35
C ALA A 290 -38.09 -25.39 13.13
N ASP A 291 -39.03 -24.90 13.94
CA ASP A 291 -40.45 -25.23 13.86
C ASP A 291 -41.07 -24.63 12.58
N THR A 292 -41.94 -25.38 11.94
CA THR A 292 -42.51 -25.02 10.63
C THR A 292 -43.70 -24.08 10.84
N CYS A 293 -43.73 -22.94 10.17
CA CYS A 293 -44.94 -22.13 9.98
C CYS A 293 -45.09 -21.82 8.49
#